data_AF-A0A1A3CMV9-F1
#
_entry.id   AF-A0A1A3CMV9-F1
#
_cell.length_a   1.000
_cell.length_b   1.000
_cell.length_c   1.000
_cell.angle_alpha   90.00
_cell.angle_beta   90.00
_cell.angle_gamma   90.00
#
_symmetry.space_group_name_H-M   'P 1'
#
loop_
_entity.id
_entity.type
_entity.pdbx_description
1 polymer ?
#
loop_
_entity_poly.entity_id
_entity_poly.type
_entity_poly.pdbx_seq_one_letter_code
_entity_poly.pdbx_strand_id
1 'polypeptide(L)'
;MDTLLSMTAITGNCQRPQLFSLTPWPHLDRADRKHPNADHRQAVYFETMLTAHLRRIDRRITRCRAAIVSAEVAGDIENIYGFRSLLEDEQQERQAVEVWLENLRHRFCPRRGGERP
;
A
#
# COMPACT_ATOMS: atom_id res chain seq x y z
N MET A 1 -1.26 55.18 38.63
CA MET A 1 -2.55 54.67 38.13
C MET A 1 -2.24 53.57 37.17
N ASP A 2 -2.11 52.39 37.76
CA ASP A 2 -1.70 51.12 37.19
C ASP A 2 -2.71 50.61 36.16
N THR A 3 -2.20 50.20 35.00
CA THR A 3 -2.94 49.33 34.09
C THR A 3 -2.23 47.99 34.04
N LEU A 4 -2.50 47.16 35.05
CA LEU A 4 -2.34 45.71 34.98
C LEU A 4 -3.55 45.14 34.24
N LEU A 5 -3.35 44.53 33.07
CA LEU A 5 -4.00 43.24 32.75
C LEU A 5 -3.40 42.59 31.50
N SER A 6 -2.66 41.51 31.76
CA SER A 6 -2.62 40.24 31.04
C SER A 6 -2.36 40.23 29.53
N MET A 7 -1.07 40.13 29.19
CA MET A 7 -0.64 39.28 28.08
C MET A 7 -0.83 37.81 28.48
N THR A 8 -1.89 37.17 28.01
CA THR A 8 -2.00 35.71 28.09
C THR A 8 -1.17 35.10 26.97
N ALA A 9 -0.04 34.52 27.36
CA ALA A 9 0.73 33.61 26.54
C ALA A 9 -0.16 32.42 26.13
N ILE A 10 -0.39 32.26 24.83
CA ILE A 10 -0.97 31.03 24.27
C ILE A 10 0.15 29.99 24.21
N THR A 11 0.46 29.39 25.36
CA THR A 11 1.10 28.08 25.41
C THR A 11 0.00 27.03 25.38
N GLY A 12 -0.04 26.20 24.34
CA GLY A 12 -1.08 25.18 24.19
C GLY A 12 -0.77 24.13 23.12
N ASN A 13 0.26 23.32 23.34
CA ASN A 13 0.37 21.93 22.91
C ASN A 13 -0.15 21.52 21.51
N CYS A 14 0.74 21.55 20.51
CA CYS A 14 0.60 20.75 19.29
C CYS A 14 1.19 19.33 19.45
N GLN A 15 1.00 18.70 20.61
CA GLN A 15 1.31 17.29 20.82
C GLN A 15 0.06 16.60 21.36
N ARG A 16 -0.76 16.13 20.44
CA ARG A 16 -1.74 15.08 20.74
C ARG A 16 -1.13 13.78 20.20
N PRO A 17 -0.73 12.82 21.06
CA PRO A 17 -0.55 11.47 20.60
C PRO A 17 -1.89 11.03 20.04
N GLN A 18 -1.96 10.75 18.73
CA GLN A 18 -3.10 10.06 18.14
C GLN A 18 -3.11 8.66 18.73
N LEU A 19 -3.76 8.51 19.89
CA LEU A 19 -4.13 7.21 20.41
C LEU A 19 -5.15 6.68 19.39
N PHE A 20 -4.70 5.82 18.47
CA PHE A 20 -5.58 5.07 17.59
C PHE A 20 -6.63 4.40 18.46
N SER A 21 -7.85 4.93 18.43
CA SER A 21 -8.95 4.36 19.18
C SER A 21 -9.24 2.97 18.64
N LEU A 22 -9.04 1.95 19.47
CA LEU A 22 -9.48 0.58 19.23
C LEU A 22 -10.99 0.42 19.45
N THR A 23 -11.75 1.50 19.64
CA THR A 23 -13.21 1.41 19.67
C THR A 23 -13.69 0.84 18.34
N PRO A 24 -14.43 -0.29 18.36
CA PRO A 24 -15.07 -0.81 17.16
C PRO A 24 -15.92 0.30 16.55
N TRP A 25 -15.77 0.52 15.24
CA TRP A 25 -16.63 1.43 14.50
C TRP A 25 -18.10 1.07 14.78
N PRO A 26 -19.01 2.05 14.95
CA PRO A 26 -20.42 1.76 15.20
C PRO A 26 -20.92 0.83 14.10
N HIS A 27 -21.68 -0.20 14.49
CA HIS A 27 -22.35 -1.10 13.56
C HIS A 27 -23.37 -0.28 12.76
N LEU A 28 -22.91 0.36 11.70
CA LEU A 28 -23.77 0.97 10.68
C LEU A 28 -24.69 -0.14 10.19
N ASP A 29 -25.99 0.07 10.36
CA ASP A 29 -27.02 -0.92 10.11
C ASP A 29 -26.87 -1.43 8.67
N ARG A 30 -26.33 -2.65 8.57
CA ARG A 30 -25.80 -3.29 7.35
C ARG A 30 -26.94 -3.92 6.57
N ALA A 31 -28.05 -3.20 6.45
CA ALA A 31 -29.36 -3.67 6.00
C ALA A 31 -29.70 -3.24 4.56
N ASP A 32 -28.91 -2.39 3.90
CA ASP A 32 -29.04 -2.12 2.46
C ASP A 32 -28.15 -3.08 1.63
N ARG A 33 -28.45 -4.39 1.71
CA ARG A 33 -27.68 -5.46 1.03
C ARG A 33 -28.17 -5.76 -0.38
N LYS A 34 -28.46 -4.74 -1.20
CA LYS A 34 -28.63 -4.92 -2.66
C LYS A 34 -27.46 -4.42 -3.48
N HIS A 35 -26.65 -3.52 -2.93
CA HIS A 35 -25.48 -2.97 -3.63
C HIS A 35 -24.22 -3.13 -2.79
N PRO A 36 -23.07 -3.48 -3.41
CA PRO A 36 -21.80 -3.42 -2.70
C PRO A 36 -21.62 -1.99 -2.18
N ASN A 37 -21.32 -1.86 -0.88
CA ASN A 37 -21.03 -0.55 -0.28
C ASN A 37 -19.82 0.08 -1.01
N ALA A 38 -19.66 1.40 -0.88
CA ALA A 38 -18.59 2.13 -1.58
C ALA A 38 -17.20 1.48 -1.38
N ASP A 39 -16.91 1.01 -0.17
CA ASP A 39 -15.65 0.35 0.18
C ASP A 39 -15.41 -0.93 -0.63
N HIS A 40 -16.42 -1.79 -0.83
CA HIS A 40 -16.28 -2.99 -1.66
C HIS A 40 -15.98 -2.65 -3.11
N ARG A 41 -16.65 -1.62 -3.67
CA ARG A 41 -16.38 -1.18 -5.05
C ARG A 41 -14.97 -0.63 -5.18
N GLN A 42 -14.52 0.13 -4.19
CA GLN A 42 -13.16 0.68 -4.15
C GLN A 42 -12.11 -0.43 -4.00
N ALA A 43 -12.38 -1.46 -3.19
CA ALA A 43 -11.50 -2.62 -3.06
C ALA A 43 -11.35 -3.37 -4.39
N VAL A 44 -12.45 -3.64 -5.12
CA VAL A 44 -12.40 -4.29 -6.44
C VAL A 44 -11.62 -3.45 -7.45
N TYR A 45 -11.78 -2.13 -7.42
CA TYR A 45 -11.02 -1.21 -8.28
C TYR A 45 -9.51 -1.29 -7.98
N PHE A 46 -9.12 -1.19 -6.70
CA PHE A 46 -7.71 -1.29 -6.32
C PHE A 46 -7.11 -2.65 -6.62
N GLU A 47 -7.86 -3.75 -6.44
CA GLU A 47 -7.39 -5.08 -6.81
C GLU A 47 -7.06 -5.15 -8.31
N THR A 48 -7.93 -4.59 -9.15
CA THR A 48 -7.72 -4.54 -10.60
C THR A 48 -6.48 -3.71 -10.95
N MET A 49 -6.34 -2.53 -10.33
CA MET A 49 -5.19 -1.64 -10.53
C MET A 49 -3.87 -2.30 -10.09
N LEU A 50 -3.83 -2.86 -8.89
CA LEU A 50 -2.63 -3.50 -8.33
C LEU A 50 -2.25 -4.75 -9.12
N THR A 51 -3.23 -5.54 -9.60
CA THR A 51 -2.97 -6.68 -10.48
C THR A 51 -2.35 -6.23 -11.81
N ALA A 52 -2.86 -5.16 -12.41
CA ALA A 52 -2.27 -4.59 -13.63
C ALA A 52 -0.86 -4.04 -13.37
N HIS A 53 -0.64 -3.45 -12.20
CA HIS A 53 0.66 -2.94 -11.77
C HIS A 53 1.69 -4.06 -11.57
N LEU A 54 1.30 -5.17 -10.92
CA LEU A 54 2.15 -6.35 -10.75
C LEU A 54 2.66 -6.88 -12.10
N ARG A 55 1.78 -6.95 -13.11
CA ARG A 55 2.17 -7.34 -14.47
C ARG A 55 3.16 -6.37 -15.11
N ARG A 56 3.12 -5.07 -14.77
CA ARG A 56 4.12 -4.10 -15.25
C ARG A 56 5.47 -4.32 -14.59
N ILE A 57 5.48 -4.55 -13.27
CA ILE A 57 6.69 -4.89 -12.52
C ILE A 57 7.34 -6.15 -13.08
N ASP A 58 6.58 -7.22 -13.32
CA ASP A 58 7.10 -8.47 -13.90
C ASP A 58 7.79 -8.24 -15.26
N ARG A 59 7.25 -7.35 -16.10
CA ARG A 59 7.88 -6.95 -17.37
C ARG A 59 9.18 -6.18 -17.16
N ARG A 60 9.23 -5.27 -16.18
CA ARG A 60 10.46 -4.51 -15.85
C ARG A 60 11.55 -5.43 -15.29
N ILE A 61 11.19 -6.38 -14.42
CA ILE A 61 12.10 -7.43 -13.92
C ILE A 61 12.68 -8.23 -15.08
N THR A 62 11.83 -8.67 -16.02
CA THR A 62 12.26 -9.42 -17.21
C THR A 62 13.22 -8.59 -18.06
N ARG A 63 12.92 -7.30 -18.24
CA ARG A 63 13.79 -6.38 -18.99
C ARG A 63 15.14 -6.15 -18.31
N CYS A 64 15.16 -5.98 -16.99
CA CYS A 64 16.41 -5.82 -16.24
C CYS A 64 17.29 -7.06 -16.36
N ARG A 65 16.71 -8.26 -16.22
CA ARG A 65 17.43 -9.52 -16.42
C ARG A 65 18.04 -9.62 -17.82
N ALA A 66 17.27 -9.28 -18.86
CA ALA A 66 17.78 -9.27 -20.23
C ALA A 66 18.93 -8.25 -20.41
N ALA A 67 18.79 -7.06 -19.83
CA ALA A 67 19.81 -6.02 -19.89
C ALA A 67 21.11 -6.43 -19.17
N ILE A 68 21.01 -7.11 -18.03
CA ILE A 68 22.16 -7.69 -17.32
C ILE A 68 22.90 -8.66 -18.23
N VAL A 69 22.19 -9.61 -18.85
CA VAL A 69 22.81 -10.60 -19.77
C VAL A 69 23.48 -9.89 -20.96
N SER A 70 22.83 -8.88 -21.54
CA SER A 70 23.45 -8.11 -22.64
C SER A 70 24.71 -7.37 -22.20
N ALA A 71 24.71 -6.75 -21.01
CA ALA A 71 25.86 -6.05 -20.46
C ALA A 71 27.00 -7.02 -20.09
N GLU A 72 26.68 -8.21 -19.56
CA GLU A 72 27.63 -9.29 -19.29
C GLU A 72 28.35 -9.75 -20.58
N VAL A 73 27.59 -9.95 -21.66
CA VAL A 73 28.17 -10.30 -22.97
C VAL A 73 29.05 -9.19 -23.53
N ALA A 74 28.70 -7.93 -23.30
CA ALA A 74 29.47 -6.76 -23.74
C ALA A 74 30.69 -6.45 -22.85
N GLY A 75 30.82 -7.09 -21.67
CA GLY A 75 31.83 -6.74 -20.68
C GLY A 75 31.61 -5.38 -20.01
N ASP A 76 30.38 -4.87 -20.04
CA ASP A 76 30.02 -3.55 -19.51
C ASP A 76 29.72 -3.62 -18.01
N ILE A 77 30.79 -3.63 -17.22
CA ILE A 77 30.73 -3.82 -15.77
C ILE A 77 29.91 -2.72 -15.07
N GLU A 78 30.02 -1.47 -15.53
CA GLU A 78 29.32 -0.34 -14.92
C GLU A 78 27.81 -0.49 -15.07
N ASN A 79 27.32 -0.83 -16.26
CA ASN A 79 25.89 -1.04 -16.48
C ASN A 79 25.36 -2.30 -15.79
N ILE A 80 26.17 -3.36 -15.61
CA ILE A 80 25.76 -4.55 -14.83
C ILE A 80 25.35 -4.16 -13.40
N TYR A 81 26.15 -3.34 -12.71
CA TYR A 81 25.81 -2.90 -11.36
C TYR A 81 24.53 -2.07 -11.33
N GLY A 82 24.37 -1.13 -12.28
CA GLY A 82 23.16 -0.33 -12.41
C GLY A 82 21.90 -1.18 -12.61
N PHE A 83 21.95 -2.17 -13.52
CA PHE A 83 20.80 -3.05 -13.77
C PHE A 83 20.50 -4.00 -12.61
N ARG A 84 21.51 -4.42 -11.83
CA ARG A 84 21.28 -5.21 -10.61
C ARG A 84 20.57 -4.40 -9.53
N SER A 85 21.01 -3.17 -9.28
CA SER A 85 20.32 -2.27 -8.35
C SER A 85 18.86 -2.06 -8.77
N LEU A 86 18.62 -1.77 -10.05
CA LEU A 86 17.27 -1.60 -10.57
C LEU A 86 16.43 -2.89 -10.44
N LEU A 87 17.02 -4.06 -10.68
CA LEU A 87 16.35 -5.34 -10.52
C LEU A 87 15.92 -5.59 -9.06
N GLU A 88 16.76 -5.20 -8.09
CA GLU A 88 16.46 -5.31 -6.66
C GLU A 88 15.28 -4.40 -6.28
N ASP A 89 15.29 -3.14 -6.72
CA ASP A 89 14.19 -2.19 -6.49
C ASP A 89 12.86 -2.72 -7.04
N GLU A 90 12.87 -3.26 -8.26
CA GLU A 90 11.69 -3.83 -8.91
C GLU A 90 11.16 -5.08 -8.16
N GLN A 91 12.06 -5.91 -7.62
CA GLN A 91 11.68 -7.06 -6.81
C GLN A 91 11.08 -6.63 -5.46
N GLN A 92 11.63 -5.60 -4.83
CA GLN A 92 11.09 -5.06 -3.59
C GLN A 92 9.70 -4.44 -3.81
N GLU A 93 9.51 -3.70 -4.90
CA GLU A 93 8.19 -3.15 -5.27
C GLU A 93 7.19 -4.28 -5.52
N ARG A 94 7.60 -5.34 -6.23
CA ARG A 94 6.76 -6.54 -6.47
C ARG A 94 6.26 -7.13 -5.16
N GLN A 95 7.17 -7.35 -4.21
CA GLN A 95 6.84 -7.93 -2.91
C GLN A 95 5.87 -7.06 -2.12
N ALA A 96 6.05 -5.74 -2.14
CA ALA A 96 5.15 -4.80 -1.47
C ALA A 96 3.73 -4.86 -2.07
N VAL A 97 3.62 -4.88 -3.39
CA VAL A 97 2.32 -4.97 -4.10
C VAL A 97 1.61 -6.28 -3.83
N GLU A 98 2.34 -7.40 -3.76
CA GLU A 98 1.77 -8.71 -3.39
C GLU A 98 1.19 -8.69 -1.98
N VAL A 99 1.91 -8.10 -1.01
CA VAL A 99 1.43 -7.94 0.36
C VAL A 99 0.17 -7.06 0.42
N TRP A 100 0.10 -5.97 -0.37
CA TRP A 100 -1.09 -5.14 -0.43
C TRP A 100 -2.29 -5.86 -1.05
N LEU A 101 -2.07 -6.62 -2.13
CA LEU A 101 -3.11 -7.44 -2.76
C LEU A 101 -3.67 -8.49 -1.79
N GLU A 102 -2.80 -9.19 -1.07
CA GLU A 102 -3.23 -10.20 -0.10
C GLU A 102 -4.04 -9.57 1.03
N ASN A 103 -3.57 -8.46 1.60
CA ASN A 103 -4.30 -7.74 2.64
C ASN A 103 -5.67 -7.23 2.16
N LEU A 104 -5.74 -6.73 0.92
CA LEU A 104 -6.98 -6.24 0.34
C LEU A 104 -7.99 -7.39 0.15
N ARG A 105 -7.53 -8.52 -0.40
CA ARG A 105 -8.34 -9.73 -0.58
C ARG A 105 -8.82 -10.29 0.76
N HIS A 106 -7.95 -10.37 1.75
CA HIS A 106 -8.30 -10.86 3.07
C HIS A 106 -9.42 -10.03 3.72
N ARG A 107 -9.37 -8.70 3.58
CA ARG A 107 -10.35 -7.78 4.18
C ARG A 107 -11.70 -7.76 3.46
N PHE A 108 -11.70 -7.79 2.12
CA PHE A 108 -12.91 -7.53 1.31
C PHE A 108 -13.43 -8.76 0.57
N CYS A 109 -12.67 -9.85 0.52
CA CYS A 109 -13.08 -11.12 -0.06
C CYS A 109 -12.81 -12.26 0.95
N PRO A 110 -13.51 -12.29 2.10
CA PRO A 110 -13.36 -13.38 3.05
C PRO A 110 -13.68 -14.69 2.32
N ARG A 111 -12.73 -15.62 2.29
CA ARG A 111 -12.91 -16.96 1.75
C ARG A 111 -14.19 -17.51 2.38
N ARG A 112 -15.26 -17.66 1.59
CA ARG A 112 -16.52 -18.23 2.09
C ARG A 112 -16.14 -19.53 2.80
N GLY A 113 -16.54 -19.63 4.06
CA GLY A 113 -16.09 -20.65 4.99
C GLY A 113 -16.08 -22.01 4.31
N GLY A 114 -14.97 -22.73 4.49
CA GLY A 114 -14.93 -24.14 4.15
C GLY A 114 -16.17 -24.80 4.72
N GLU A 115 -16.98 -25.34 3.83
CA GLU A 115 -17.96 -26.35 4.15
C GLU A 115 -17.17 -27.45 4.90
N ARG A 116 -17.34 -27.51 6.23
CA ARG A 116 -16.83 -28.64 7.01
C ARG A 116 -17.67 -29.87 6.59
N PRO A 117 -17.06 -31.07 6.47
CA PRO A 117 -17.81 -32.31 6.26
C PRO A 117 -18.83 -32.56 7.36
#